data_AF-A0A1M5AVB9-F1
#
_entry.id   AF-A0A1M5AVB9-F1
#
_cell.length_a   1.000
_cell.length_b   1.000
_cell.length_c   1.000
_cell.angle_alpha   90.00
_cell.angle_beta   90.00
_cell.angle_gamma   90.00
#
_symmetry.space_group_name_H-M   'P 1'
#
loop_
_entity.id
_entity.type
_entity.pdbx_description
1 polymer ?
#
loop_
_entity_poly.entity_id
_entity_poly.type
_entity_poly.pdbx_seq_one_letter_code
_entity_poly.pdbx_strand_id
1 'polypeptide(L)'
;MQPLNLLNNLKLIKKMENIEEIIFTIRKRIYTFRIENNFESTAFIFDINAIEIAVSLIELGLKNERKIKKEEKVWFERERFIEDSIGSTKKWKDIFLLYSDLIRIVKKYDFWIN
;
A
#
# COMPACT_ATOMS: atom_id res chain seq x y z
N MET A 1 -32.14 14.00 -17.07
CA MET A 1 -31.05 13.06 -17.40
C MET A 1 -29.93 13.21 -16.36
N GLN A 2 -29.85 12.30 -15.36
CA GLN A 2 -28.73 12.19 -14.39
C GLN A 2 -28.31 10.74 -14.01
N PRO A 3 -28.53 9.66 -14.81
CA PRO A 3 -28.16 8.30 -14.39
C PRO A 3 -26.65 7.97 -14.53
N LEU A 4 -25.86 8.76 -15.27
CA LEU A 4 -24.44 8.45 -15.52
C LEU A 4 -23.54 8.61 -14.27
N ASN A 5 -23.96 9.44 -13.31
CA ASN A 5 -23.14 9.80 -12.14
C ASN A 5 -23.15 8.70 -11.06
N LEU A 6 -24.28 8.02 -10.88
CA LEU A 6 -24.45 6.98 -9.86
C LEU A 6 -23.61 5.72 -10.14
N LEU A 7 -23.56 5.28 -11.40
CA LEU A 7 -22.80 4.10 -11.83
C LEU A 7 -21.28 4.31 -11.69
N ASN A 8 -20.80 5.53 -11.94
CA ASN A 8 -19.39 5.88 -11.74
C ASN A 8 -19.04 5.91 -10.25
N ASN A 9 -19.93 6.45 -9.41
CA ASN A 9 -19.75 6.50 -7.96
C ASN A 9 -19.78 5.09 -7.35
N LEU A 10 -20.69 4.21 -7.76
CA LEU A 10 -20.73 2.81 -7.30
C LEU A 10 -19.49 2.03 -7.71
N LYS A 11 -18.98 2.25 -8.94
CA LYS A 11 -17.71 1.66 -9.37
C LYS A 11 -16.55 2.19 -8.55
N LEU A 12 -16.55 3.47 -8.18
CA LEU A 12 -15.53 4.09 -7.33
C LEU A 12 -15.56 3.50 -5.92
N ILE A 13 -16.74 3.41 -5.30
CA ILE A 13 -16.96 2.86 -3.96
C ILE A 13 -16.46 1.40 -3.89
N LYS A 14 -16.90 0.54 -4.81
CA LYS A 14 -16.47 -0.87 -4.85
C LYS A 14 -14.95 -1.04 -5.05
N LYS A 15 -14.31 -0.07 -5.71
CA LYS A 15 -12.85 -0.04 -5.87
C LYS A 15 -12.16 0.42 -4.60
N MET A 16 -12.71 1.40 -3.89
CA MET A 16 -12.19 1.86 -2.61
C MET A 16 -12.26 0.76 -1.55
N GLU A 17 -13.37 0.02 -1.47
CA GLU A 17 -13.51 -1.17 -0.62
C GLU A 17 -12.40 -2.21 -0.87
N ASN A 18 -12.02 -2.39 -2.14
CA ASN A 18 -10.94 -3.31 -2.53
C ASN A 18 -9.55 -2.78 -2.08
N ILE A 19 -9.32 -1.47 -2.14
CA ILE A 19 -8.06 -0.87 -1.65
C ILE A 19 -7.97 -1.01 -0.12
N GLU A 20 -9.05 -0.75 0.60
CA GLU A 20 -9.11 -0.88 2.06
C GLU A 20 -8.85 -2.32 2.51
N GLU A 21 -9.41 -3.31 1.80
CA GLU A 21 -9.16 -4.73 2.08
C GLU A 21 -7.69 -5.11 1.85
N ILE A 22 -7.06 -4.60 0.79
CA ILE A 22 -5.63 -4.82 0.53
C ILE A 22 -4.78 -4.19 1.64
N ILE A 23 -5.09 -2.96 2.04
CA ILE A 23 -4.41 -2.25 3.14
C ILE A 23 -4.50 -3.03 4.45
N PHE A 24 -5.70 -3.49 4.80
CA PHE A 24 -5.93 -4.30 5.99
C PHE A 24 -5.10 -5.59 5.95
N THR A 25 -5.08 -6.27 4.80
CA THR A 25 -4.33 -7.50 4.60
C THR A 25 -2.82 -7.29 4.75
N ILE A 26 -2.27 -6.23 4.15
CA ILE A 26 -0.84 -5.89 4.29
C ILE A 26 -0.48 -5.67 5.76
N ARG A 27 -1.26 -4.85 6.49
CA ARG A 27 -1.03 -4.59 7.92
C ARG A 27 -1.05 -5.86 8.76
N LYS A 28 -2.06 -6.71 8.53
CA LYS A 28 -2.16 -8.00 9.24
C LYS A 28 -0.93 -8.88 8.99
N ARG A 29 -0.47 -8.96 7.74
CA ARG A 29 0.71 -9.76 7.38
C ARG A 29 2.01 -9.20 7.96
N ILE A 30 2.18 -7.87 7.95
CA ILE A 30 3.32 -7.21 8.59
C ILE A 30 3.33 -7.49 10.09
N TYR A 31 2.18 -7.36 10.77
CA TYR A 31 2.05 -7.66 12.18
C TYR A 31 2.44 -9.11 12.50
N THR A 32 1.89 -10.08 11.74
CA THR A 32 2.27 -11.50 11.86
C THR A 32 3.76 -11.70 11.63
N PHE A 33 4.33 -11.09 10.58
CA PHE A 33 5.75 -11.18 10.29
C PHE A 33 6.62 -10.64 11.43
N ARG A 34 6.24 -9.51 12.04
CA ARG A 34 6.96 -8.92 13.18
C ARG A 34 6.95 -9.82 14.41
N ILE A 35 5.81 -10.44 14.74
CA ILE A 35 5.70 -11.40 15.84
C ILE A 35 6.64 -12.58 15.62
N GLU A 36 6.58 -13.18 14.43
CA GLU A 36 7.37 -14.38 14.11
C GLU A 36 8.88 -14.13 14.08
N ASN A 37 9.29 -12.87 13.88
CA ASN A 37 10.69 -12.46 13.81
C ASN A 37 11.13 -11.62 15.03
N ASN A 38 10.43 -11.75 16.17
CA ASN A 38 10.78 -11.12 17.46
C ASN A 38 10.95 -9.58 17.43
N PHE A 39 10.25 -8.86 16.54
CA PHE A 39 10.19 -7.39 16.43
C PHE A 39 11.51 -6.59 16.24
N GLU A 40 12.65 -7.05 16.76
CA GLU A 40 13.85 -6.23 16.99
C GLU A 40 15.00 -6.49 16.00
N SER A 41 15.02 -7.63 15.29
CA SER A 41 16.18 -8.06 14.49
C SER A 41 15.79 -8.58 13.11
N THR A 42 15.21 -7.73 12.27
CA THR A 42 15.02 -8.07 10.85
C THR A 42 15.83 -7.13 9.98
N ALA A 43 16.57 -7.70 9.02
CA ALA A 43 17.23 -6.95 7.94
C ALA A 43 16.25 -6.05 7.16
N PHE A 44 14.95 -6.28 7.33
CA PHE A 44 13.84 -5.63 6.65
C PHE A 44 13.19 -4.48 7.44
N ILE A 45 13.66 -4.14 8.64
CA ILE A 45 12.91 -3.22 9.52
C ILE A 45 12.62 -1.86 8.85
N PHE A 46 13.57 -1.34 8.07
CA PHE A 46 13.38 -0.10 7.32
C PHE A 46 12.39 -0.25 6.17
N ASP A 47 12.38 -1.41 5.49
CA ASP A 47 11.49 -1.69 4.37
C ASP A 47 10.06 -1.90 4.85
N ILE A 48 9.88 -2.65 5.95
CA ILE A 48 8.57 -2.83 6.59
C ILE A 48 8.02 -1.47 7.02
N ASN A 49 8.83 -0.65 7.70
CA ASN A 49 8.43 0.69 8.10
C ASN A 49 8.05 1.56 6.90
N ALA A 50 8.81 1.49 5.80
CA ALA A 50 8.50 2.24 4.59
C ALA A 50 7.16 1.80 3.97
N ILE A 51 6.90 0.49 3.89
CA ILE A 51 5.60 -0.04 3.45
C ILE A 51 4.47 0.44 4.36
N GLU A 52 4.64 0.38 5.69
CA GLU A 52 3.62 0.82 6.64
C GLU A 52 3.31 2.32 6.50
N ILE A 53 4.33 3.15 6.28
CA ILE A 53 4.16 4.58 6.02
C ILE A 53 3.42 4.79 4.70
N ALA A 54 3.85 4.15 3.60
CA ALA A 54 3.21 4.28 2.29
C ALA A 54 1.73 3.85 2.31
N VAL A 55 1.44 2.71 2.96
CA VAL A 55 0.08 2.21 3.17
C VAL A 55 -0.77 3.20 3.96
N SER A 56 -0.21 3.79 5.03
CA SER A 56 -0.92 4.77 5.85
C SER A 56 -1.17 6.09 5.10
N LEU A 57 -0.26 6.50 4.22
CA LEU A 57 -0.44 7.66 3.35
C LEU A 57 -1.54 7.44 2.32
N ILE A 58 -1.65 6.22 1.75
CA ILE A 58 -2.76 5.85 0.85
C ILE A 58 -4.08 5.88 1.60
N GLU A 59 -4.15 5.28 2.79
CA GLU A 59 -5.36 5.28 3.61
C GLU A 59 -5.79 6.71 3.97
N LEU A 60 -4.83 7.58 4.33
CA LEU A 60 -5.11 8.98 4.59
C LEU A 60 -5.61 9.72 3.33
N GLY A 61 -5.05 9.37 2.17
CA GLY A 61 -5.51 9.84 0.86
C GLY A 61 -6.97 9.48 0.58
N LEU A 62 -7.34 8.23 0.84
CA LEU A 62 -8.71 7.72 0.69
C LEU A 62 -9.68 8.41 1.65
N LYS A 63 -9.35 8.46 2.95
CA LYS A 63 -10.24 9.00 3.98
C LYS A 63 -10.50 10.50 3.85
N ASN A 64 -9.49 11.24 3.37
CA ASN A 64 -9.56 12.70 3.30
C ASN A 64 -9.72 13.21 1.87
N GLU A 65 -9.99 12.32 0.90
CA GLU A 65 -10.09 12.64 -0.53
C GLU A 65 -8.91 13.49 -1.05
N ARG A 66 -7.71 13.24 -0.50
CA ARG A 66 -6.51 14.01 -0.82
C ARG A 66 -5.57 13.23 -1.70
N LYS A 67 -4.83 13.96 -2.54
CA LYS A 67 -3.71 13.39 -3.29
C LYS A 67 -2.46 13.24 -2.41
N ILE A 68 -1.59 12.32 -2.79
CA ILE A 68 -0.24 12.13 -2.27
C ILE A 68 0.63 13.29 -2.74
N LYS A 69 1.29 13.95 -1.78
CA LYS A 69 2.18 15.09 -1.99
C LYS A 69 3.52 14.64 -2.59
N LYS A 70 4.26 15.59 -3.17
CA LYS A 70 5.55 15.31 -3.80
C LYS A 70 6.57 14.73 -2.81
N GLU A 71 6.61 15.28 -1.60
CA GLU A 71 7.54 14.87 -0.53
C GLU A 71 7.19 13.48 0.02
N GLU A 72 5.91 13.08 -0.10
CA GLU A 72 5.43 11.77 0.33
C GLU A 72 5.82 10.66 -0.67
N LYS A 73 6.10 11.00 -1.94
CA LYS A 73 6.42 10.04 -3.00
C LYS A 73 7.65 9.17 -2.68
N VAL A 74 8.61 9.68 -1.92
CA VAL A 74 9.83 8.96 -1.52
C VAL A 74 9.53 7.64 -0.79
N TRP A 75 8.41 7.57 -0.06
CA TRP A 75 8.00 6.36 0.66
C TRP A 75 7.51 5.25 -0.27
N PHE A 76 7.23 5.58 -1.53
CA PHE A 76 6.76 4.66 -2.56
C PHE A 76 7.86 4.23 -3.53
N GLU A 77 9.00 4.94 -3.54
CA GLU A 77 10.13 4.68 -4.45
C GLU A 77 11.03 3.52 -3.98
N ARG A 78 10.86 3.07 -2.73
CA ARG A 78 11.61 1.94 -2.18
C ARG A 78 11.24 0.57 -2.76
N GLU A 79 10.29 0.47 -3.70
CA GLU A 79 10.00 -0.77 -4.45
C GLU A 79 11.26 -1.44 -4.99
N ARG A 80 12.26 -0.66 -5.45
CA ARG A 80 13.50 -1.20 -6.05
C ARG A 80 14.49 -1.84 -5.07
N PHE A 81 14.57 -1.36 -3.83
CA PHE A 81 15.51 -1.92 -2.85
C PHE A 81 14.98 -3.23 -2.24
N ILE A 82 13.67 -3.41 -2.27
CA ILE A 82 13.02 -4.58 -1.69
C ILE A 82 13.15 -5.80 -2.60
N GLU A 83 13.24 -5.61 -3.92
CA GLU A 83 13.39 -6.71 -4.88
C GLU A 83 14.72 -7.45 -4.71
N ASP A 84 15.80 -6.73 -4.40
CA ASP A 84 17.12 -7.31 -4.10
C ASP A 84 17.16 -8.01 -2.73
N SER A 85 16.23 -7.71 -1.81
CA SER A 85 16.11 -8.35 -0.49
C SER A 85 15.14 -9.55 -0.46
N ILE A 86 14.52 -9.90 -1.61
CA ILE A 86 13.61 -11.05 -1.80
C ILE A 86 14.26 -12.40 -1.45
N GLY A 87 15.58 -12.46 -1.28
CA GLY A 87 16.30 -13.66 -0.86
C GLY A 87 15.90 -14.26 0.49
N SER A 88 15.21 -13.53 1.38
CA SER A 88 15.22 -13.92 2.81
C SER A 88 13.98 -14.61 3.39
N THR A 89 12.73 -14.47 2.89
CA THR A 89 11.61 -15.37 3.29
C THR A 89 10.42 -15.35 2.32
N LYS A 90 9.71 -16.49 2.16
CA LYS A 90 8.45 -16.58 1.38
C LYS A 90 7.36 -15.62 1.87
N LYS A 91 7.30 -15.36 3.18
CA LYS A 91 6.31 -14.46 3.81
C LYS A 91 6.58 -12.99 3.48
N TRP A 92 7.86 -12.58 3.47
CA TRP A 92 8.23 -11.23 3.06
C TRP A 92 7.85 -10.96 1.59
N LYS A 93 8.15 -11.92 0.70
CA LYS A 93 7.76 -11.84 -0.72
C LYS A 93 6.26 -11.65 -0.90
N ASP A 94 5.45 -12.34 -0.10
CA ASP A 94 3.99 -12.26 -0.14
C ASP A 94 3.44 -10.90 0.33
N ILE A 95 4.08 -10.25 1.31
CA ILE A 95 3.79 -8.86 1.71
C ILE A 95 4.16 -7.90 0.58
N PHE A 96 5.35 -8.07 0.01
CA PHE A 96 5.84 -7.21 -1.08
C PHE A 96 4.93 -7.25 -2.31
N LEU A 97 4.50 -8.44 -2.74
CA LEU A 97 3.61 -8.58 -3.89
C LEU A 97 2.27 -7.87 -3.69
N LEU A 98 1.66 -7.99 -2.50
CA LEU A 98 0.44 -7.24 -2.17
C LEU A 98 0.68 -5.72 -2.20
N TYR A 99 1.82 -5.28 -1.68
CA TYR A 99 2.19 -3.88 -1.70
C TYR A 99 2.37 -3.35 -3.13
N SER A 100 3.10 -4.07 -3.99
CA SER A 100 3.26 -3.70 -5.40
C SER A 100 1.93 -3.65 -6.14
N ASP A 101 1.01 -4.57 -5.85
CA ASP A 101 -0.35 -4.54 -6.40
C ASP A 101 -1.12 -3.29 -5.94
N LEU A 102 -1.03 -2.96 -4.65
CA LEU A 102 -1.60 -1.73 -4.09
C LEU A 102 -1.03 -0.49 -4.79
N ILE A 103 0.29 -0.41 -4.96
CA ILE A 103 0.93 0.73 -5.62
C ILE A 103 0.48 0.85 -7.08
N ARG A 104 0.41 -0.26 -7.82
CA ARG A 104 -0.09 -0.28 -9.19
C ARG A 104 -1.53 0.24 -9.28
N ILE A 105 -2.39 -0.18 -8.36
CA ILE A 105 -3.77 0.27 -8.23
C ILE A 105 -3.79 1.79 -7.98
N VAL A 106 -3.07 2.27 -6.96
CA VAL A 106 -3.04 3.69 -6.58
C VAL A 106 -2.48 4.59 -7.70
N LYS A 107 -1.44 4.15 -8.42
CA LYS A 107 -0.90 4.85 -9.61
C LYS A 107 -1.93 4.96 -10.73
N LYS A 108 -2.74 3.92 -10.96
CA LYS A 108 -3.79 3.94 -11.99
C LYS A 108 -4.94 4.92 -11.68
N TYR A 109 -5.14 5.28 -10.41
CA TYR A 109 -6.26 6.13 -9.97
C TYR A 109 -5.91 7.61 -9.80
N ASP A 110 -4.74 8.05 -10.28
CA ASP A 110 -4.31 9.46 -10.22
C ASP A 110 -4.32 10.06 -8.79
N PHE A 111 -4.06 9.21 -7.78
CA PHE A 111 -3.87 9.63 -6.38
C PHE A 111 -2.65 10.55 -6.18
N TRP A 112 -1.89 10.86 -7.22
CA TRP A 112 -0.63 11.57 -7.15
C TRP A 112 -0.85 13.02 -7.59
N ILE A 113 -0.28 13.98 -6.85
CA ILE A 113 -0.09 15.32 -7.40
C ILE A 113 1.03 15.19 -8.43
N ASN A 114 0.75 15.53 -9.69
CA ASN A 114 1.78 15.59 -10.75
C ASN A 114 2.77 16.71 -10.47
#